data_AF-A0AAU2AJ42-F1
#
_entry.id   AF-A0AAU2AJ42-F1
#
_cell.length_a   1.000
_cell.length_b   1.000
_cell.length_c   1.000
_cell.angle_alpha   90.00
_cell.angle_beta   90.00
_cell.angle_gamma   90.00
#
_symmetry.space_group_name_H-M   'P 1'
#
loop_
_entity.id
_entity.type
_entity.pdbx_description
1 polymer ?
#
loop_
_entity_poly.entity_id
_entity_poly.type
_entity_poly.pdbx_seq_one_letter_code
_entity_poly.pdbx_strand_id
1 'polypeptide(L)'
;MPEGGNGGSGGVSVNTGVLRKSAGHCREISPAVQAGSKHPEAPGQRAGSMLAHQGFELGAALQTAVTRWSRQTASILQAVDLTGRNLDESAAGHSATDNGIAQQMQGMGSQFH
;
A
#
# COMPACT_ATOMS: atom_id res chain seq x y z
N MET A 1 -35.00 28.75 19.71
CA MET A 1 -33.70 29.15 19.16
C MET A 1 -33.50 28.31 17.90
N PRO A 2 -33.30 28.90 16.72
CA PRO A 2 -33.26 28.14 15.48
C PRO A 2 -31.91 27.42 15.35
N GLU A 3 -31.99 26.16 14.94
CA GLU A 3 -30.88 25.24 14.70
C GLU A 3 -30.01 25.76 13.54
N GLY A 4 -28.73 25.98 13.84
CA GLY A 4 -27.72 26.39 12.85
C GLY A 4 -27.38 25.23 11.92
N GLY A 5 -27.71 25.42 10.65
CA GLY A 5 -27.61 24.45 9.57
C GLY A 5 -26.27 23.69 9.53
N ASN A 6 -26.41 22.37 9.63
CA ASN A 6 -25.38 21.41 9.30
C ASN A 6 -25.10 21.50 7.79
N GLY A 7 -24.14 22.34 7.40
CA GLY A 7 -23.57 22.40 6.05
C GLY A 7 -22.73 21.16 5.75
N GLY A 8 -23.31 19.97 5.88
CA GLY A 8 -22.68 18.72 5.54
C GLY A 8 -22.69 18.57 4.02
N SER A 9 -21.50 18.68 3.41
CA SER A 9 -21.28 18.09 2.09
C SER A 9 -21.76 16.63 2.17
N GLY A 10 -22.74 16.24 1.33
CA GLY A 10 -23.30 14.89 1.28
C GLY A 10 -22.33 13.83 0.77
N GLY A 11 -21.03 14.01 1.00
CA GLY A 11 -19.94 13.15 0.60
C GLY A 11 -19.51 12.22 1.74
N VAL A 12 -19.04 11.04 1.36
CA VAL A 12 -18.48 10.04 2.26
C VAL A 12 -17.49 10.69 3.23
N SER A 13 -17.74 10.56 4.53
CA SER A 13 -16.79 10.94 5.58
C SER A 13 -15.53 10.08 5.45
N VAL A 14 -14.39 10.70 5.13
CA VAL A 14 -13.11 10.00 5.02
C VAL A 14 -12.29 10.21 6.29
N ASN A 15 -12.00 9.10 6.99
CA ASN A 15 -11.16 9.13 8.18
C ASN A 15 -9.67 9.05 7.78
N THR A 16 -9.00 10.20 7.75
CA THR A 16 -7.58 10.30 7.38
C THR A 16 -6.65 9.57 8.36
N GLY A 17 -7.06 9.39 9.62
CA GLY A 17 -6.33 8.59 10.60
C GLY A 17 -6.33 7.10 10.26
N VAL A 18 -7.47 6.56 9.82
CA VAL A 18 -7.59 5.17 9.35
C VAL A 18 -6.74 4.95 8.10
N LEU A 19 -6.78 5.87 7.13
CA LEU A 19 -5.96 5.78 5.91
C LEU A 19 -4.46 5.73 6.23
N ARG A 20 -3.96 6.63 7.08
CA ARG A 20 -2.54 6.63 7.49
C ARG A 20 -2.16 5.36 8.25
N LYS A 21 -3.05 4.86 9.11
CA LYS A 21 -2.81 3.60 9.83
C LYS A 21 -2.72 2.41 8.85
N SER A 22 -3.62 2.33 7.89
CA SER A 22 -3.58 1.31 6.83
C SER A 22 -2.32 1.42 5.97
N ALA A 23 -1.88 2.65 5.62
CA ALA A 23 -0.60 2.87 4.93
C ALA A 23 0.60 2.41 5.78
N GLY A 24 0.53 2.61 7.10
CA GLY A 24 1.49 2.07 8.06
C GLY A 24 1.57 0.54 8.00
N HIS A 25 0.43 -0.15 7.99
CA HIS A 25 0.38 -1.61 7.86
C HIS A 25 0.99 -2.11 6.54
N CYS A 26 0.82 -1.39 5.43
CA CYS A 26 1.51 -1.70 4.16
C CYS A 26 3.03 -1.61 4.30
N ARG A 27 3.54 -0.62 5.04
CA ARG A 27 4.98 -0.47 5.33
C ARG A 27 5.50 -1.55 6.26
N GLU A 28 4.69 -2.01 7.21
CA GLU A 28 5.04 -3.08 8.15
C GLU A 28 5.11 -4.47 7.50
N ILE A 29 4.20 -4.78 6.57
CA ILE A 29 4.14 -6.10 5.93
C ILE A 29 5.22 -6.30 4.86
N SER A 30 5.66 -5.22 4.21
CA SER A 30 6.62 -5.28 3.09
C SER A 30 7.97 -5.93 3.47
N PRO A 31 8.63 -5.57 4.60
CA PRO A 31 9.84 -6.26 5.06
C PRO A 31 9.62 -7.75 5.36
N ALA A 32 8.47 -8.11 5.94
CA ALA A 32 8.15 -9.50 6.26
C ALA A 32 7.99 -10.35 5.00
N VAL A 33 7.30 -9.83 3.98
CA VAL A 33 7.16 -10.48 2.67
C VAL A 33 8.52 -10.60 1.98
N GLN A 34 9.34 -9.55 2.01
CA GLN A 34 10.67 -9.56 1.40
C GLN A 34 11.65 -10.52 2.07
N ALA A 35 11.59 -10.66 3.40
CA ALA A 35 12.36 -11.66 4.12
C ALA A 35 11.87 -13.07 3.78
N GLY A 36 10.54 -13.28 3.83
CA GLY A 36 9.87 -14.53 3.46
C GLY A 36 10.23 -15.03 2.07
N SER A 37 10.34 -14.13 1.10
CA SER A 37 10.57 -14.47 -0.30
C SER A 37 11.97 -14.96 -0.63
N LYS A 38 12.96 -14.58 0.19
CA LYS A 38 14.37 -14.96 -0.01
C LYS A 38 14.66 -16.41 0.39
N HIS A 39 13.85 -16.98 1.28
CA HIS A 39 14.05 -18.34 1.81
C HIS A 39 14.07 -19.44 0.72
N PRO A 40 13.11 -19.49 -0.23
CA PRO A 40 13.12 -20.52 -1.28
C PRO A 40 14.05 -20.20 -2.46
N GLU A 41 14.46 -18.94 -2.64
CA GLU A 41 15.18 -18.49 -3.85
C GLU A 41 16.58 -19.10 -3.95
N ALA A 42 17.43 -18.88 -2.96
CA ALA A 42 18.83 -19.31 -3.02
C ALA A 42 19.00 -20.85 -2.97
N PRO A 43 18.29 -21.59 -2.08
CA PRO A 43 18.33 -23.04 -2.08
C PRO A 43 17.72 -23.64 -3.35
N GLY A 44 16.60 -23.07 -3.82
CA GLY A 44 15.90 -23.54 -5.02
C GLY A 44 16.73 -23.35 -6.30
N GLN A 45 17.42 -22.23 -6.44
CA GLN A 45 18.35 -22.01 -7.57
C GLN A 45 19.51 -23.00 -7.54
N ARG A 46 20.13 -23.23 -6.38
CA ARG A 46 21.24 -24.20 -6.26
C ARG A 46 20.77 -25.62 -6.59
N ALA A 47 19.68 -26.07 -5.99
CA ALA A 47 19.12 -27.39 -6.24
C ALA A 47 18.70 -27.55 -7.71
N GLY A 48 18.05 -26.54 -8.29
CA GLY A 48 17.64 -26.54 -9.69
C GLY A 48 18.84 -26.67 -10.64
N SER A 49 19.90 -25.90 -10.41
CA SER A 49 21.13 -25.97 -11.21
C SER A 49 21.86 -27.31 -11.08
N MET A 50 21.94 -27.88 -9.86
CA MET A 50 22.56 -29.18 -9.65
C MET A 50 21.80 -30.31 -10.35
N LEU A 51 20.47 -30.31 -10.24
CA LEU A 51 19.62 -31.32 -10.88
C LEU A 51 19.66 -31.18 -12.42
N ALA A 52 19.64 -29.95 -12.93
CA ALA A 52 19.75 -29.70 -14.36
C ALA A 52 21.12 -30.15 -14.92
N HIS A 53 22.21 -29.92 -14.18
CA HIS A 53 23.54 -30.39 -14.56
C HIS A 53 23.64 -31.92 -14.62
N GLN A 54 22.86 -32.61 -13.79
CA GLN A 54 22.75 -34.06 -13.79
C GLN A 54 21.78 -34.60 -14.86
N GLY A 55 21.21 -33.73 -15.70
CA GLY A 55 20.29 -34.11 -16.77
C GLY A 55 18.85 -34.36 -16.31
N PHE A 56 18.51 -34.04 -15.05
CA PHE A 56 17.13 -34.18 -14.56
C PHE A 56 16.26 -33.01 -15.00
N GLU A 57 15.16 -33.29 -15.68
CA GLU A 57 14.14 -32.30 -16.07
C GLU A 57 13.56 -31.54 -14.86
N LEU A 58 13.54 -32.18 -13.69
CA LEU A 58 13.17 -31.57 -12.42
C LEU A 58 14.00 -30.30 -12.11
N GLY A 59 15.27 -30.26 -12.53
CA GLY A 59 16.12 -29.09 -12.35
C GLY A 59 15.61 -27.85 -13.09
N ALA A 60 15.24 -28.02 -14.37
CA ALA A 60 14.66 -26.95 -15.18
C ALA A 60 13.28 -26.51 -14.66
N ALA A 61 12.47 -27.46 -14.22
CA ALA A 61 11.18 -27.18 -13.60
C ALA A 61 11.34 -26.37 -12.29
N LEU A 62 12.31 -26.75 -11.45
CA LEU A 62 12.60 -26.06 -10.18
C LEU A 62 13.13 -24.64 -10.41
N GLN A 63 14.04 -24.45 -11.38
CA GLN A 63 14.48 -23.11 -11.78
C GLN A 63 13.30 -22.23 -12.23
N THR A 64 12.42 -22.78 -13.06
CA THR A 64 11.22 -22.08 -13.53
C THR A 64 10.30 -21.69 -12.35
N ALA A 65 10.09 -22.60 -11.40
CA ALA A 65 9.29 -22.35 -10.20
C ALA A 65 9.89 -21.21 -9.35
N VAL A 66 11.20 -21.22 -9.12
CA VAL A 66 11.89 -20.16 -8.37
C VAL A 66 11.80 -18.82 -9.08
N THR A 67 11.98 -18.77 -10.40
CA THR A 67 11.81 -17.52 -11.17
C THR A 67 10.38 -17.00 -11.09
N ARG A 68 9.37 -17.87 -11.16
CA ARG A 68 7.96 -17.47 -11.01
C ARG A 68 7.68 -16.92 -9.61
N TRP A 69 8.17 -17.60 -8.58
CA TRP A 69 8.05 -17.16 -7.19
C TRP A 69 8.65 -15.76 -6.98
N SER A 70 9.86 -15.52 -7.50
CA SER A 70 10.55 -14.23 -7.43
C SER A 70 9.71 -13.11 -8.06
N ARG A 71 9.20 -13.35 -9.27
CA ARG A 71 8.35 -12.38 -9.99
C ARG A 71 7.04 -12.09 -9.26
N GLN A 72 6.37 -13.12 -8.76
CA GLN A 72 5.11 -12.96 -8.03
C GLN A 72 5.32 -12.19 -6.73
N THR A 73 6.39 -12.48 -5.99
CA THR A 73 6.71 -11.73 -4.78
C THR A 73 7.02 -10.27 -5.10
N ALA A 74 7.82 -10.00 -6.14
CA ALA A 74 8.10 -8.63 -6.57
C ALA A 74 6.81 -7.86 -6.91
N SER A 75 5.86 -8.50 -7.59
CA SER A 75 4.56 -7.91 -7.91
C SER A 75 3.73 -7.61 -6.65
N ILE A 76 3.72 -8.52 -5.67
CA ILE A 76 3.04 -8.30 -4.38
C ILE A 76 3.66 -7.11 -3.64
N LEU A 77 4.98 -7.04 -3.56
CA LEU A 77 5.68 -5.93 -2.90
C LEU A 77 5.36 -4.59 -3.57
N GLN A 78 5.34 -4.54 -4.91
CA GLN A 78 4.94 -3.36 -5.67
C GLN A 78 3.49 -2.96 -5.38
N ALA A 79 2.56 -3.91 -5.32
CA ALA A 79 1.16 -3.64 -5.05
C ALA A 79 0.95 -3.11 -3.62
N VAL A 80 1.65 -3.67 -2.63
CA VAL A 80 1.62 -3.20 -1.24
C VAL A 80 2.16 -1.78 -1.13
N ASP A 81 3.29 -1.50 -1.77
CA ASP A 81 3.90 -0.17 -1.76
C ASP A 81 3.02 0.88 -2.46
N LEU A 82 2.47 0.56 -3.63
CA LEU A 82 1.54 1.42 -4.34
C LEU A 82 0.27 1.69 -3.52
N THR A 83 -0.28 0.66 -2.87
CA THR A 83 -1.45 0.81 -2.00
C THR A 83 -1.14 1.73 -0.82
N GLY A 84 0.01 1.52 -0.15
CA GLY A 84 0.44 2.38 0.95
C GLY A 84 0.59 3.84 0.53
N ARG A 85 1.22 4.11 -0.63
CA ARG A 85 1.36 5.46 -1.19
C ARG A 85 0.01 6.10 -1.50
N ASN A 86 -0.89 5.39 -2.17
CA ASN A 86 -2.22 5.90 -2.49
C ASN A 86 -3.03 6.25 -1.24
N LEU A 87 -2.88 5.46 -0.16
CA LEU A 87 -3.54 5.72 1.12
C LEU A 87 -2.98 6.97 1.81
N ASP A 88 -1.65 7.15 1.83
CA ASP A 88 -1.00 8.34 2.37
C ASP A 88 -1.37 9.60 1.57
N GLU A 89 -1.37 9.52 0.24
CA GLU A 89 -1.79 10.61 -0.67
C GLU A 89 -3.26 10.97 -0.46
N SER A 90 -4.15 9.98 -0.35
CA SER A 90 -5.57 10.20 -0.05
C SER A 90 -5.75 10.89 1.31
N ALA A 91 -5.00 10.46 2.33
CA ALA A 91 -5.07 11.09 3.65
C ALA A 91 -4.58 12.54 3.63
N ALA A 92 -3.51 12.82 2.89
CA ALA A 92 -2.96 14.16 2.72
C ALA A 92 -3.94 15.07 1.95
N GLY A 93 -4.50 14.59 0.84
CA GLY A 93 -5.50 15.30 0.04
C GLY A 93 -6.73 15.70 0.86
N HIS A 94 -7.31 14.75 1.59
CA HIS A 94 -8.46 15.04 2.46
C HIS A 94 -8.12 16.03 3.57
N SER A 95 -6.97 15.89 4.22
CA SER A 95 -6.55 16.85 5.27
C SER A 95 -6.38 18.27 4.70
N ALA A 96 -5.85 18.39 3.48
CA ALA A 96 -5.71 19.68 2.81
C ALA A 96 -7.06 20.30 2.45
N THR A 97 -8.00 19.49 1.94
CA THR A 97 -9.37 19.93 1.66
C THR A 97 -10.08 20.41 2.91
N ASP A 98 -10.03 19.65 4.00
CA ASP A 98 -10.67 20.01 5.27
C ASP A 98 -10.12 21.33 5.83
N ASN A 99 -8.80 21.52 5.76
CA ASN A 99 -8.15 22.77 6.17
C ASN A 99 -8.57 23.96 5.30
N GLY A 100 -8.67 23.77 3.98
CA GLY A 100 -9.13 24.80 3.05
C GLY A 100 -10.58 25.23 3.30
N ILE A 101 -11.46 24.26 3.56
CA ILE A 101 -12.86 24.53 3.92
C ILE A 101 -12.93 25.30 5.25
N ALA A 102 -12.17 24.88 6.27
CA ALA A 102 -12.15 25.56 7.57
C ALA A 102 -11.68 27.02 7.45
N GLN A 103 -10.63 27.29 6.67
CA GLN A 103 -10.15 28.64 6.40
C GLN A 103 -11.18 29.49 5.67
N GLN A 104 -11.86 28.93 4.67
CA GLN A 104 -12.91 29.64 3.93
C GLN A 104 -14.10 29.98 4.84
N MET A 105 -14.51 29.06 5.72
CA MET A 105 -15.58 29.32 6.69
C MET A 105 -15.20 30.40 7.70
N GLN A 106 -13.96 30.42 8.19
CA GLN A 106 -13.46 31.50 9.04
C GLN A 106 -13.46 32.85 8.31
N GLY A 107 -13.02 32.88 7.06
CA GLY A 107 -13.05 34.08 6.22
C GLY A 107 -14.46 34.64 6.02
N MET A 108 -15.43 33.77 5.71
CA MET A 108 -16.83 34.18 5.60
C MET A 108 -17.38 34.68 6.95
N GLY A 109 -17.10 33.99 8.06
CA GLY A 109 -17.54 34.42 9.39
C GLY A 109 -16.99 35.80 9.78
N SER A 110 -15.77 36.13 9.37
CA SER A 110 -15.17 37.45 9.61
C SER A 110 -15.73 38.59 8.74
N GLN A 111 -16.41 38.28 7.63
CA GLN A 111 -17.05 39.27 6.76
C GLN A 111 -18.46 39.68 7.23
N PHE A 112 -19.08 38.90 8.12
CA PHE A 112 -20.44 39.15 8.64
C PHE A 112 -20.46 39.67 10.10
N HIS A 113 -19.30 40.04 10.64
CA HIS A 113 -19.12 40.73 11.92
C HIS A 113 -18.50 42.12 11.70
#